data_AF-A0A382JWI7-F1
#
_entry.id   AF-A0A382JWI7-F1
#
_cell.length_a   1.000
_cell.length_b   1.000
_cell.length_c   1.000
_cell.angle_alpha   90.00
_cell.angle_beta   90.00
_cell.angle_gamma   90.00
#
_symmetry.space_group_name_H-M   'P 1'
#
loop_
_entity.id
_entity.type
_entity.pdbx_description
1 polymer ?
#
loop_
_entity_poly.entity_id
_entity_poly.type
_entity_poly.pdbx_seq_one_letter_code
_entity_poly.pdbx_strand_id
1 'polypeptide(L)'
;MIKNLLPKSLLGRSLLIIVAPLILLQIITTFIFFDRHWQTMSKRLSGSLAGEIAIIIDAVKSQEQQEREETFLLVEGKTGMKVKFLKNEIIKQKINKGMLERSLAKAIKERVGMPYYIDGDTYEELVEIQIQLED
;
A
#
# COMPACT_ATOMS: atom_id res chain seq x y z
N MET A 1 -35.23 -15.45 -17.46
CA MET A 1 -33.94 -15.99 -17.96
C MET A 1 -33.27 -17.04 -17.05
N ILE A 2 -33.50 -17.04 -15.72
CA ILE A 2 -32.84 -17.98 -14.78
C ILE A 2 -33.26 -19.46 -14.95
N LYS A 3 -34.46 -19.72 -15.49
CA LYS A 3 -35.03 -21.08 -15.65
C LYS A 3 -34.27 -21.98 -16.64
N ASN A 4 -33.39 -21.42 -17.48
CA ASN A 4 -32.58 -22.16 -18.46
C ASN A 4 -31.19 -22.58 -17.93
N LEU A 5 -30.75 -22.06 -16.78
CA LEU A 5 -29.48 -22.45 -16.15
C LEU A 5 -29.63 -23.67 -15.22
N LEU A 6 -30.87 -24.05 -14.88
CA LEU A 6 -31.16 -25.17 -13.99
C LEU A 6 -31.25 -26.48 -14.81
N PRO A 7 -30.53 -27.54 -14.43
CA PRO A 7 -30.57 -28.81 -15.13
C PRO A 7 -31.99 -29.41 -15.09
N LYS A 8 -32.46 -29.87 -16.25
CA LYS A 8 -33.81 -30.41 -16.43
C LYS A 8 -33.93 -31.87 -15.97
N SER A 9 -32.82 -32.61 -15.85
CA SER A 9 -32.80 -34.01 -15.40
C SER A 9 -32.77 -34.13 -13.87
N LEU A 10 -33.34 -35.23 -13.34
CA LEU A 10 -33.32 -35.52 -11.90
C LEU A 10 -31.89 -35.61 -11.35
N LEU A 11 -30.97 -36.25 -12.10
CA LEU A 11 -29.55 -36.35 -11.72
C LEU A 11 -28.86 -34.99 -11.63
N GLY A 12 -29.14 -34.08 -12.57
CA GLY A 12 -28.55 -32.75 -12.54
C GLY A 12 -29.05 -31.91 -11.37
N ARG A 13 -30.32 -32.06 -10.96
CA ARG A 13 -30.86 -31.38 -9.77
C ARG A 13 -30.19 -31.87 -8.49
N SER A 14 -30.03 -33.19 -8.34
CA SER A 14 -29.36 -33.77 -7.16
C SER A 14 -27.89 -33.35 -7.08
N LEU A 15 -27.18 -33.35 -8.21
CA LEU A 15 -25.78 -32.89 -8.26
C LEU A 15 -25.67 -31.41 -7.90
N LEU A 16 -26.60 -30.56 -8.39
CA LEU A 16 -26.60 -29.13 -8.09
C LEU A 16 -26.78 -28.87 -6.60
N ILE A 17 -27.65 -29.60 -5.89
CA ILE A 17 -27.83 -29.45 -4.44
C ILE A 17 -26.52 -29.74 -3.67
N ILE A 18 -25.68 -30.64 -4.17
CA ILE A 18 -24.39 -30.98 -3.55
C ILE A 18 -23.30 -29.98 -3.93
N VAL A 19 -23.21 -29.61 -5.22
CA VAL A 19 -22.12 -28.77 -5.75
C VAL A 19 -22.36 -27.28 -5.50
N ALA A 20 -23.60 -26.81 -5.51
CA ALA A 20 -23.93 -25.40 -5.26
C ALA A 20 -23.40 -24.87 -3.92
N PRO A 21 -23.59 -25.53 -2.76
CA PRO A 21 -23.04 -25.04 -1.50
C PRO A 21 -21.51 -25.08 -1.48
N LEU A 22 -20.88 -26.03 -2.19
CA LEU A 22 -19.42 -26.08 -2.32
C LEU A 22 -18.90 -24.89 -3.11
N ILE A 23 -19.52 -24.55 -4.24
CA ILE A 23 -19.14 -23.37 -5.04
C ILE A 23 -19.40 -22.09 -4.25
N LEU A 24 -20.53 -21.99 -3.55
CA LEU A 24 -20.84 -20.83 -2.72
C LEU A 24 -19.79 -20.63 -1.63
N LEU A 25 -19.45 -21.71 -0.91
CA LEU A 25 -18.38 -21.69 0.09
C LEU A 25 -17.04 -21.30 -0.53
N GLN A 26 -16.72 -21.81 -1.72
CA GLN A 26 -15.49 -21.50 -2.43
C GLN A 26 -15.40 -20.00 -2.74
N ILE A 27 -16.47 -19.39 -3.25
CA ILE A 27 -16.51 -17.95 -3.58
C ILE A 27 -16.31 -17.11 -2.32
N ILE A 28 -17.06 -17.40 -1.25
CA ILE A 28 -16.98 -16.65 0.02
C ILE A 28 -15.58 -16.78 0.62
N THR A 29 -15.03 -18.00 0.66
CA THR A 29 -13.71 -18.28 1.23
C THR A 29 -12.63 -17.56 0.43
N THR A 30 -12.70 -17.66 -0.90
CA THR A 30 -11.76 -17.01 -1.81
C THR A 30 -11.79 -15.49 -1.63
N PHE A 31 -12.99 -14.89 -1.55
CA PHE A 31 -13.15 -13.47 -1.30
C PHE A 31 -12.51 -13.02 0.02
N ILE A 32 -12.81 -13.71 1.14
CA ILE A 32 -12.24 -13.38 2.46
C ILE A 32 -10.71 -13.56 2.45
N PHE A 33 -10.22 -14.61 1.80
CA PHE A 33 -8.78 -14.86 1.68
C PHE A 33 -8.07 -13.72 0.95
N PHE A 34 -8.59 -13.30 -0.22
CA PHE A 34 -8.00 -12.19 -0.98
C PHE A 34 -8.04 -10.89 -0.21
N ASP A 35 -9.15 -10.56 0.46
CA ASP A 35 -9.24 -9.36 1.29
C ASP A 35 -8.18 -9.38 2.39
N ARG A 36 -8.11 -10.45 3.20
CA ARG A 36 -7.12 -10.61 4.27
C ARG A 36 -5.69 -10.60 3.76
N HIS A 37 -5.46 -11.23 2.62
CA HIS A 37 -4.16 -11.28 1.98
C HIS A 37 -3.71 -9.87 1.56
N TRP A 38 -4.59 -9.09 0.94
CA TRP A 38 -4.32 -7.70 0.57
C TRP A 38 -4.00 -6.84 1.79
N GLN A 39 -4.71 -7.01 2.93
CA GLN A 39 -4.39 -6.28 4.17
C GLN A 39 -3.00 -6.61 4.69
N THR A 40 -2.64 -7.89 4.65
CA THR A 40 -1.35 -8.37 5.15
C THR A 40 -0.20 -7.91 4.24
N MET A 41 -0.36 -8.02 2.93
CA MET A 41 0.63 -7.55 1.95
C MET A 41 0.81 -6.04 2.04
N SER A 42 -0.27 -5.27 2.08
CA SER A 42 -0.21 -3.81 2.27
C SER A 42 0.55 -3.44 3.55
N LYS A 43 0.21 -4.06 4.70
CA LYS A 43 0.92 -3.80 5.96
C LYS A 43 2.41 -4.13 5.89
N ARG A 44 2.78 -5.25 5.25
CA ARG A 44 4.18 -5.66 5.10
C ARG A 44 4.95 -4.70 4.20
N LEU A 45 4.40 -4.35 3.05
CA LEU A 45 4.99 -3.43 2.09
C LEU A 45 5.15 -2.03 2.69
N SER A 46 4.09 -1.52 3.32
CA SER A 46 4.12 -0.25 4.04
C SER A 46 5.17 -0.24 5.14
N GLY A 47 5.32 -1.34 5.88
CA GLY A 47 6.37 -1.53 6.87
C GLY A 47 7.76 -1.41 6.25
N SER A 48 8.04 -2.14 5.16
CA SER A 48 9.33 -2.06 4.46
C SER A 48 9.62 -0.63 4.01
N LEU A 49 8.69 0.00 3.30
CA LEU A 49 8.85 1.35 2.75
C LEU A 49 9.11 2.38 3.86
N ALA A 50 8.35 2.34 4.95
CA ALA A 50 8.58 3.23 6.08
C ALA A 50 9.95 3.00 6.75
N GLY A 51 10.48 1.78 6.71
CA GLY A 51 11.85 1.49 7.17
C GLY A 51 12.91 2.06 6.23
N GLU A 52 12.72 1.91 4.92
CA GLU A 52 13.60 2.48 3.90
C GLU A 52 13.63 4.01 3.99
N ILE A 53 12.46 4.65 4.17
CA ILE A 53 12.36 6.11 4.41
C ILE A 53 13.13 6.52 5.66
N ALA A 54 12.97 5.79 6.77
CA ALA A 54 13.70 6.09 8.01
C ALA A 54 15.22 6.02 7.80
N ILE A 55 15.71 4.97 7.11
CA ILE A 55 17.13 4.82 6.77
C ILE A 55 17.62 6.00 5.92
N ILE A 56 16.85 6.41 4.91
CA ILE A 56 17.21 7.55 4.05
C ILE A 56 17.29 8.83 4.87
N ILE A 57 16.29 9.11 5.72
CA ILE A 57 16.29 10.30 6.56
C ILE A 57 17.51 10.32 7.48
N ASP A 58 17.79 9.21 8.16
CA ASP A 58 18.93 9.10 9.07
C ASP A 58 20.27 9.26 8.33
N ALA A 59 20.38 8.75 7.10
CA ALA A 59 21.57 8.89 6.27
C ALA A 59 21.83 10.34 5.85
N VAL A 60 20.77 11.11 5.52
CA VAL A 60 20.93 12.48 4.99
C VAL A 60 20.89 13.57 6.05
N LYS A 61 20.46 13.27 7.28
CA LYS A 61 20.28 14.28 8.35
C LYS A 61 21.56 15.06 8.66
N SER A 62 22.72 14.41 8.63
CA SER A 62 24.02 15.01 8.97
C SER A 62 24.90 15.33 7.75
N GLN A 63 24.43 15.07 6.54
CA GLN A 63 25.21 15.26 5.31
C GLN A 63 25.17 16.70 4.81
N GLU A 64 26.24 17.16 4.16
CA GLU A 64 26.22 18.41 3.39
C GLU A 64 25.39 18.24 2.10
N GLN A 65 24.91 19.34 1.51
CA GLN A 65 24.01 19.29 0.34
C GLN A 65 24.55 18.41 -0.80
N GLN A 66 25.86 18.48 -1.08
CA GLN A 66 26.47 17.73 -2.17
C GLN A 66 26.43 16.21 -1.94
N GLU A 67 26.67 15.76 -0.70
CA GLU A 67 26.63 14.34 -0.33
C GLU A 67 25.19 13.77 -0.34
N ARG A 68 24.20 14.62 -0.06
CA ARG A 68 22.78 14.24 -0.14
C ARG A 68 22.34 13.92 -1.56
N GLU A 69 22.75 14.74 -2.55
CA GLU A 69 22.39 14.52 -3.95
C GLU A 69 22.94 13.18 -4.47
N GLU A 70 24.18 12.83 -4.12
CA GLU A 70 24.77 11.52 -4.46
C GLU A 70 23.98 10.37 -3.81
N THR A 71 23.57 10.55 -2.56
CA THR A 71 22.74 9.59 -1.83
C THR A 71 21.36 9.43 -2.51
N PHE A 72 20.73 10.52 -2.95
CA PHE A 72 19.44 10.47 -3.65
C PHE A 72 19.51 9.76 -5.00
N LEU A 73 20.56 9.99 -5.79
CA LEU A 73 20.78 9.26 -7.04
C LEU A 73 20.97 7.76 -6.80
N LEU A 74 21.70 7.38 -5.74
CA LEU A 74 21.85 5.98 -5.36
C LEU A 74 20.51 5.36 -4.95
N VAL A 75 19.73 6.06 -4.13
CA VAL A 75 18.39 5.61 -3.70
C VAL A 75 17.48 5.41 -4.91
N GLU A 76 17.43 6.36 -5.84
CA GLU A 76 16.62 6.24 -7.05
C GLU A 76 17.03 5.02 -7.88
N GLY A 77 18.34 4.81 -8.08
CA GLY A 77 18.84 3.66 -8.85
C GLY A 77 18.62 2.29 -8.20
N LYS A 78 18.44 2.21 -6.88
CA LYS A 78 18.25 0.95 -6.14
C LYS A 78 16.81 0.64 -5.79
N THR A 79 16.00 1.66 -5.54
CA THR A 79 14.64 1.52 -5.03
C THR A 79 13.58 1.98 -6.03
N GLY A 80 13.97 2.77 -7.04
CA GLY A 80 13.04 3.47 -7.92
C GLY A 80 12.36 4.68 -7.27
N MET A 81 12.66 5.00 -6.00
CA MET A 81 12.11 6.15 -5.31
C MET A 81 12.84 7.43 -5.73
N LYS A 82 12.08 8.42 -6.20
CA LYS A 82 12.58 9.77 -6.43
C LYS A 82 12.54 10.55 -5.14
N VAL A 83 13.71 10.83 -4.58
CA VAL A 83 13.84 11.60 -3.33
C VAL A 83 14.33 13.00 -3.64
N LYS A 84 13.73 14.00 -2.98
CA LYS A 84 14.14 15.40 -3.09
C LYS A 84 14.09 16.04 -1.71
N PHE A 85 15.01 16.96 -1.45
CA PHE A 85 15.02 17.77 -0.24
C PHE A 85 14.44 19.16 -0.54
N LEU A 86 13.35 19.54 0.13
CA LEU A 86 12.68 20.82 -0.06
C LEU A 86 12.89 21.67 1.20
N LYS A 87 13.68 22.75 1.07
CA LYS A 87 13.98 23.65 2.19
C LYS A 87 12.83 24.62 2.43
N ASN A 88 12.48 24.84 3.70
CA ASN A 88 11.44 25.77 4.16
C ASN A 88 10.01 25.48 3.66
N GLU A 89 9.72 24.24 3.26
CA GLU A 89 8.35 23.83 2.98
C GLU A 89 7.70 23.22 4.22
N ILE A 90 6.41 23.55 4.40
CA ILE A 90 5.58 23.00 5.46
C ILE A 90 4.55 22.10 4.81
N ILE A 91 4.47 20.87 5.31
CA ILE A 91 3.51 19.89 4.84
C ILE A 91 2.07 20.39 5.02
N LYS A 92 1.27 20.38 3.95
CA LYS A 92 -0.18 20.63 4.02
C LYS A 92 -0.91 19.36 4.47
N GLN A 93 -1.88 19.49 5.36
CA GLN A 93 -2.59 18.33 5.91
C GLN A 93 -3.66 17.82 4.92
N LYS A 94 -3.52 16.60 4.40
CA LYS A 94 -4.56 15.87 3.65
C LYS A 94 -4.90 14.58 4.36
N ILE A 95 -6.17 14.20 4.29
CA ILE A 95 -6.71 13.01 4.95
C ILE A 95 -6.56 11.83 4.00
N ASN A 96 -5.84 10.81 4.47
CA ASN A 96 -5.62 9.53 3.78
C ASN A 96 -6.96 8.86 3.43
N LYS A 97 -7.20 8.65 2.14
CA LYS A 97 -8.32 7.84 1.64
C LYS A 97 -7.73 6.56 1.05
N GLY A 98 -8.35 5.42 1.33
CA GLY A 98 -7.87 4.12 0.87
C GLY A 98 -7.19 3.28 1.94
N MET A 99 -6.95 2.02 1.60
CA MET A 99 -6.46 1.00 2.51
C MET A 99 -4.92 0.97 2.54
N LEU A 100 -4.27 1.26 1.41
CA LEU A 100 -2.82 1.33 1.29
C LEU A 100 -2.27 2.50 2.09
N GLU A 101 -2.86 3.67 1.94
CA GLU A 101 -2.51 4.93 2.58
C GLU A 101 -2.65 4.81 4.09
N ARG A 102 -3.66 4.07 4.59
CA ARG A 102 -3.81 3.78 6.03
C ARG A 102 -2.69 2.88 6.55
N SER A 103 -2.34 1.83 5.82
CA SER A 103 -1.21 0.96 6.18
C SER A 103 0.11 1.74 6.19
N LEU A 104 0.29 2.63 5.21
CA LEU A 104 1.47 3.46 5.04
C LEU A 104 1.59 4.52 6.12
N ALA A 105 0.51 5.25 6.38
CA ALA A 105 0.38 6.21 7.46
C ALA A 105 0.70 5.58 8.83
N LYS A 106 0.16 4.38 9.08
CA LYS A 106 0.47 3.63 10.30
C LYS A 106 1.95 3.26 10.38
N ALA A 107 2.54 2.74 9.30
CA ALA A 107 3.93 2.32 9.27
C ALA A 107 4.91 3.49 9.43
N ILE A 108 4.67 4.62 8.75
CA ILE A 108 5.46 5.84 8.88
C ILE A 108 5.35 6.40 10.30
N LYS A 109 4.15 6.44 10.87
CA LYS A 109 3.95 6.85 12.26
C LYS A 109 4.73 5.98 13.25
N GLU A 110 4.77 4.66 13.03
CA GLU A 110 5.46 3.71 13.92
C GLU A 110 6.98 3.70 13.75
N ARG A 111 7.52 3.93 12.55
CA ARG A 111 8.96 3.82 12.25
C ARG A 111 9.70 5.15 12.15
N VAL A 112 9.06 6.16 11.56
CA VAL A 112 9.67 7.47 11.28
C VAL A 112 9.36 8.45 12.41
N GLY A 113 8.12 8.45 12.92
CA GLY A 113 7.72 9.27 14.07
C GLY A 113 7.61 10.78 13.81
N MET A 114 7.88 11.24 12.59
CA MET A 114 7.79 12.65 12.18
C MET A 114 6.43 12.98 11.52
N PRO A 115 6.03 14.26 11.46
CA PRO A 115 4.86 14.67 10.67
C PRO A 115 5.03 14.29 9.20
N TYR A 116 3.97 13.77 8.59
CA TYR A 116 4.01 13.26 7.22
C TYR A 116 2.76 13.62 6.42
N TYR A 117 2.90 13.55 5.10
CA TYR A 117 1.82 13.63 4.12
C TYR A 117 1.98 12.52 3.09
N ILE A 118 0.85 11.97 2.68
CA ILE A 118 0.77 10.88 1.71
C ILE A 118 -0.33 11.22 0.72
N ASP A 119 -0.01 11.17 -0.57
CA ASP A 119 -0.94 11.39 -1.65
C ASP A 119 -0.78 10.35 -2.75
N GLY A 120 -1.73 9.42 -2.80
CA GLY A 120 -1.86 8.44 -3.88
C GLY A 120 -2.95 8.79 -4.89
N ASP A 121 -3.66 9.93 -4.73
CA ASP A 121 -4.77 10.30 -5.62
C ASP A 121 -4.28 11.16 -6.80
N THR A 122 -3.20 11.92 -6.62
CA THR A 122 -2.77 12.95 -7.58
C THR A 122 -2.08 12.38 -8.81
N TYR A 123 -1.35 11.28 -8.68
CA TYR A 123 -0.62 10.64 -9.77
C TYR A 123 -1.08 9.19 -9.91
N GLU A 124 -1.46 8.76 -11.12
CA GLU A 124 -2.04 7.42 -11.35
C GLU A 124 -1.09 6.27 -10.97
N GLU A 125 0.22 6.49 -11.08
CA GLU A 125 1.24 5.44 -10.90
C GLU A 125 2.22 5.76 -9.76
N LEU A 126 2.04 6.88 -9.05
CA LEU A 126 2.99 7.33 -8.02
C LEU A 126 2.26 7.71 -6.73
N VAL A 127 2.87 7.35 -5.61
CA VAL A 127 2.45 7.84 -4.29
C VAL A 127 3.46 8.88 -3.84
N GLU A 128 3.01 10.11 -3.67
CA GLU A 128 3.83 11.16 -3.09
C GLU A 128 3.84 11.02 -1.57
N ILE A 129 5.04 11.02 -0.99
CA ILE A 129 5.26 10.97 0.46
C ILE A 129 6.16 12.13 0.83
N GLN A 130 5.69 12.97 1.75
CA GLN A 130 6.45 14.09 2.31
C GLN A 130 6.64 13.84 3.79
N ILE A 131 7.85 14.08 4.30
CA ILE A 131 8.20 13.97 5.73
C ILE A 131 8.77 15.31 6.19
N GLN A 132 8.20 15.87 7.25
CA GLN A 132 8.69 17.11 7.84
C GLN A 132 9.87 16.77 8.74
N LEU A 133 11.05 17.27 8.38
CA LEU A 133 12.22 17.16 9.23
C LEU A 133 12.14 18.23 10.34
N GLU A 134 12.54 17.84 11.54
CA GLU A 134 12.80 18.76 12.64
C GLU A 134 14.15 19.45 12.40
N ASP A 135 14.19 20.79 12.56
CA ASP A 135 15.40 21.62 12.39
C ASP A 135 16.58 21.17 13.27
#